data_AF-E5LLJ5-F1
#
_entry.id   AF-E5LLJ5-F1
#
_cell.length_a   1.000
_cell.length_b   1.000
_cell.length_c   1.000
_cell.angle_alpha   90.00
_cell.angle_beta   90.00
_cell.angle_gamma   90.00
#
_symmetry.space_group_name_H-M   'P 1'
#
loop_
_entity.id
_entity.type
_entity.pdbx_description
1 polymer ?
#
loop_
_entity_poly.entity_id
_entity_poly.type
_entity_poly.pdbx_seq_one_letter_code
_entity_poly.pdbx_strand_id
1 'polypeptide(L)'
;RLEGAKMNERTRQAEDLVELIEMDGEEWLRYKSFPLNVALLRGTYADESGNVVMDQEAATLDSLSIAQAVKNSGGKVIVQVKNVVENGTLKAKDVKIPGIYVDAIVIGKPENHWQTYAGEYNPALSGEVRVPADSIDPMPLNARKVVCRRAAMELDPRAVINLGIGMPEGIANVANEEGLPGLKMTVEAGGIGGVPMSGTAFGSCTNPEAIIDQPY
;
A
#
# COMPACT_ATOMS: atom_id res chain seq x y z
N ARG A 1 27.29 -9.38 6.11
CA ARG A 1 27.79 -9.94 7.39
C ARG A 1 27.01 -11.18 7.81
N LEU A 2 25.68 -11.16 7.71
CA LEU A 2 24.84 -12.35 7.84
C LEU A 2 24.52 -12.91 6.44
N GLU A 3 23.25 -13.15 6.13
CA GLU A 3 22.82 -13.83 4.91
C GLU A 3 22.72 -12.94 3.67
N GLY A 4 22.75 -11.60 3.83
CA GLY A 4 22.69 -10.67 2.69
C GLY A 4 21.41 -10.81 1.85
N ALA A 5 20.28 -11.08 2.51
CA ALA A 5 18.96 -11.34 1.90
C ALA A 5 18.88 -12.64 1.04
N LYS A 6 19.84 -13.56 1.15
CA LYS A 6 19.82 -14.85 0.46
C LYS A 6 18.96 -15.87 1.22
N MET A 7 17.79 -16.20 0.69
CA MET A 7 16.75 -17.00 1.37
C MET A 7 16.99 -18.52 1.39
N ASN A 8 17.87 -19.05 0.53
CA ASN A 8 18.14 -20.49 0.44
C ASN A 8 19.54 -20.80 -0.12
N GLU A 9 19.90 -22.09 -0.12
CA GLU A 9 21.21 -22.55 -0.57
C GLU A 9 21.54 -22.19 -2.03
N ARG A 10 20.55 -22.22 -2.93
CA ARG A 10 20.77 -21.81 -4.33
C ARG A 10 21.10 -20.33 -4.44
N THR A 11 20.39 -19.49 -3.69
CA THR A 11 20.67 -18.04 -3.67
C THR A 11 22.01 -17.72 -3.01
N ARG A 12 22.53 -18.58 -2.11
CA ARG A 12 23.86 -18.40 -1.54
C ARG A 12 24.98 -18.50 -2.58
N GLN A 13 24.77 -19.28 -3.63
CA GLN A 13 25.70 -19.47 -4.75
C GLN A 13 25.60 -18.38 -5.81
N ALA A 14 24.57 -17.53 -5.77
CA ALA A 14 24.43 -16.38 -6.67
C ALA A 14 25.26 -15.18 -6.19
N GLU A 15 25.37 -14.16 -7.04
CA GLU A 15 26.03 -12.91 -6.70
C GLU A 15 25.40 -12.22 -5.48
N ASP A 16 26.20 -11.43 -4.78
CA ASP A 16 25.73 -10.63 -3.65
C ASP A 16 25.05 -9.35 -4.15
N LEU A 17 23.79 -9.17 -3.75
CA LEU A 17 22.99 -7.98 -4.06
C LEU A 17 23.04 -6.92 -2.94
N VAL A 18 23.56 -7.27 -1.77
CA VAL A 18 23.66 -6.38 -0.61
C VAL A 18 25.11 -6.32 -0.14
N GLU A 19 25.66 -5.12 -0.10
CA GLU A 19 27.05 -4.87 0.28
C GLU A 19 27.10 -3.97 1.53
N LEU A 20 27.97 -4.29 2.49
CA LEU A 20 28.29 -3.36 3.55
C LEU A 20 29.38 -2.41 3.03
N ILE A 21 29.09 -1.11 3.06
CA ILE A 21 30.03 -0.06 2.67
C ILE A 21 30.26 0.87 3.85
N GLU A 22 31.36 1.60 3.83
CA GLU A 22 31.62 2.71 4.75
C GLU A 22 31.43 4.01 3.99
N MET A 23 30.62 4.91 4.55
CA MET A 23 30.35 6.23 3.99
C MET A 23 30.20 7.20 5.15
N ASP A 24 30.94 8.31 5.10
CA ASP A 24 30.96 9.34 6.14
C ASP A 24 31.31 8.82 7.55
N GLY A 25 32.12 7.77 7.63
CA GLY A 25 32.53 7.14 8.90
C GLY A 25 31.47 6.24 9.53
N GLU A 26 30.36 5.99 8.83
CA GLU A 26 29.29 5.08 9.24
C GLU A 26 29.17 3.89 8.29
N GLU A 27 28.62 2.80 8.81
CA GLU A 27 28.33 1.60 8.03
C GLU A 27 26.95 1.70 7.36
N TRP A 28 26.92 1.46 6.05
CA TRP A 28 25.69 1.46 5.26
C TRP A 28 25.53 0.14 4.51
N LEU A 29 24.29 -0.25 4.23
CA LEU A 29 23.99 -1.34 3.32
C LEU A 29 23.64 -0.78 1.93
N ARG A 30 24.47 -1.07 0.93
CA ARG A 30 24.17 -0.78 -0.47
C ARG A 30 23.39 -1.95 -1.08
N TYR A 31 22.18 -1.66 -1.52
CA TYR A 31 21.36 -2.59 -2.31
C TYR A 31 21.59 -2.31 -3.80
N LYS A 32 22.05 -3.32 -4.55
CA LYS A 32 22.30 -3.19 -5.99
C LYS A 32 20.98 -3.10 -6.75
N SER A 33 20.87 -2.16 -7.67
CA SER A 33 19.79 -2.13 -8.65
C SER A 33 20.05 -3.13 -9.77
N PHE A 34 18.98 -3.50 -10.47
CA PHE A 34 19.02 -4.37 -11.63
C PHE A 34 17.95 -3.94 -12.63
N PRO A 35 18.12 -4.22 -13.95
CA PRO A 35 17.13 -3.85 -14.96
C PRO A 35 15.83 -4.64 -14.77
N LEU A 36 14.71 -3.97 -14.99
CA LEU A 36 13.37 -4.57 -14.93
C LEU A 36 12.78 -4.70 -16.32
N ASN A 37 12.26 -5.88 -16.67
CA ASN A 37 11.78 -6.14 -18.03
C ASN A 37 10.30 -5.86 -18.23
N VAL A 38 9.47 -6.15 -17.23
CA VAL A 38 8.01 -6.02 -17.31
C VAL A 38 7.45 -5.56 -15.97
N ALA A 39 6.51 -4.62 -15.98
CA ALA A 39 5.65 -4.29 -14.85
C ALA A 39 4.20 -4.69 -15.14
N LEU A 40 3.58 -5.31 -14.13
CA LEU A 40 2.13 -5.53 -14.08
C LEU A 40 1.58 -4.61 -13.00
N LEU A 41 0.86 -3.59 -13.40
CA LEU A 41 0.29 -2.58 -12.51
C LEU A 41 -1.23 -2.62 -12.56
N ARG A 42 -1.84 -1.88 -11.65
CA ARG A 42 -3.29 -1.75 -11.54
C ARG A 42 -3.67 -0.28 -11.33
N GLY A 43 -4.81 0.12 -11.88
CA GLY A 43 -5.50 1.34 -11.49
C GLY A 43 -7.00 1.24 -11.70
N THR A 44 -7.73 2.31 -11.43
CA THR A 44 -9.19 2.31 -11.53
C THR A 44 -9.63 2.58 -12.98
N TYR A 45 -9.22 3.70 -13.57
CA TYR A 45 -9.54 4.04 -14.96
C TYR A 45 -8.28 4.38 -15.74
N ALA A 46 -8.29 4.04 -17.02
CA ALA A 46 -7.35 4.58 -18.00
C ALA A 46 -8.09 5.42 -19.03
N ASP A 47 -7.48 6.49 -19.54
CA ASP A 47 -7.94 7.09 -20.79
C ASP A 47 -7.35 6.37 -22.02
N GLU A 48 -7.82 6.71 -23.21
CA GLU A 48 -7.34 6.09 -24.45
C GLU A 48 -5.86 6.42 -24.77
N SER A 49 -5.28 7.43 -24.10
CA SER A 49 -3.86 7.79 -24.15
C SER A 49 -3.03 7.03 -23.11
N GLY A 50 -3.65 6.18 -22.29
CA GLY A 50 -3.01 5.34 -21.28
C GLY A 50 -2.75 6.04 -19.95
N ASN A 51 -3.25 7.27 -19.72
CA ASN A 51 -3.14 7.90 -18.40
C ASN A 51 -4.04 7.15 -17.42
N VAL A 52 -3.51 6.82 -16.25
CA VAL A 52 -4.22 5.99 -15.25
C VAL A 52 -4.44 6.77 -13.96
N VAL A 53 -5.69 6.73 -13.48
CA VAL A 53 -6.10 7.21 -12.15
C VAL A 53 -6.41 6.02 -11.23
N MET A 54 -6.33 6.23 -9.92
CA MET A 54 -6.46 5.18 -8.89
C MET A 54 -7.50 5.54 -7.83
N ASP A 55 -8.56 6.25 -8.21
CA ASP A 55 -9.51 6.89 -7.29
C ASP A 55 -10.26 5.89 -6.40
N GLN A 56 -10.45 4.65 -6.86
CA GLN A 56 -11.13 3.60 -6.11
C GLN A 56 -10.16 2.59 -5.49
N GLU A 57 -8.85 2.75 -5.69
CA GLU A 57 -7.87 1.89 -5.05
C GLU A 57 -7.70 2.27 -3.58
N ALA A 58 -7.44 1.28 -2.72
CA ALA A 58 -7.22 1.53 -1.29
C ALA A 58 -5.84 2.17 -0.99
N ALA A 59 -4.91 2.08 -1.94
CA ALA A 59 -3.60 2.69 -1.92
C ALA A 59 -3.03 2.78 -3.34
N THR A 60 -2.12 3.71 -3.58
CA THR A 60 -1.43 3.89 -4.87
C THR A 60 -0.10 3.13 -4.95
N LEU A 61 0.47 2.78 -3.80
CA LEU A 61 1.69 1.99 -3.63
C LEU A 61 2.88 2.60 -4.42
N ASP A 62 3.76 1.76 -4.96
CA ASP A 62 4.96 2.16 -5.70
C ASP A 62 4.72 2.28 -7.22
N SER A 63 3.47 2.39 -7.66
CA SER A 63 3.07 2.15 -9.06
C SER A 63 3.81 3.02 -10.07
N LEU A 64 3.94 4.33 -9.80
CA LEU A 64 4.67 5.25 -10.67
C LEU A 64 6.17 4.93 -10.72
N SER A 65 6.78 4.68 -9.57
CA SER A 65 8.20 4.33 -9.45
C SER A 65 8.52 3.04 -10.21
N ILE A 66 7.66 2.02 -10.11
CA ILE A 66 7.79 0.77 -10.85
C ILE A 66 7.69 1.01 -12.36
N ALA A 67 6.70 1.78 -12.81
CA ALA A 67 6.53 2.12 -14.22
C ALA A 67 7.79 2.80 -14.78
N GLN A 68 8.30 3.81 -14.07
CA GLN A 68 9.52 4.54 -14.44
C GLN A 68 10.74 3.63 -14.48
N ALA A 69 10.95 2.78 -13.46
CA ALA A 69 12.08 1.87 -13.39
C ALA A 69 12.09 0.86 -14.56
N VAL A 70 10.92 0.33 -14.92
CA VAL A 70 10.78 -0.57 -16.08
C VAL A 70 11.04 0.16 -17.40
N LYS A 71 10.49 1.36 -17.59
CA LYS A 71 10.71 2.11 -18.84
C LYS A 71 12.16 2.57 -18.99
N ASN A 72 12.80 2.98 -17.90
CA ASN A 72 14.24 3.31 -17.90
C ASN A 72 15.13 2.09 -18.17
N SER A 73 14.60 0.88 -17.95
CA SER A 73 15.26 -0.39 -18.29
C SER A 73 14.93 -0.88 -19.71
N GLY A 74 14.15 -0.12 -20.50
CA GLY A 74 13.69 -0.53 -21.84
C GLY A 74 12.58 -1.59 -21.84
N GLY A 75 11.96 -1.85 -20.69
CA GLY A 75 10.92 -2.85 -20.51
C GLY A 75 9.52 -2.39 -20.91
N LYS A 76 8.52 -3.19 -20.52
CA LYS A 76 7.10 -3.02 -20.85
C LYS A 76 6.21 -2.86 -19.63
N VAL A 77 5.33 -1.87 -19.63
CA VAL A 77 4.36 -1.65 -18.54
C VAL A 77 2.97 -2.01 -19.02
N ILE A 78 2.32 -2.92 -18.30
CA ILE A 78 0.97 -3.38 -18.58
C ILE A 78 0.11 -3.00 -17.36
N VAL A 79 -0.97 -2.25 -17.57
CA VAL A 79 -1.85 -1.82 -16.48
C VAL A 79 -3.23 -2.44 -16.60
N GLN A 80 -3.66 -3.17 -15.58
CA GLN A 80 -5.03 -3.63 -15.45
C GLN A 80 -5.90 -2.49 -14.90
N VAL A 81 -7.01 -2.19 -15.56
CA VAL A 81 -7.99 -1.18 -15.11
C VAL A 81 -9.40 -1.72 -15.07
N LYS A 82 -10.28 -1.06 -14.31
CA LYS A 82 -11.71 -1.39 -14.27
C LYS A 82 -12.40 -1.02 -15.59
N ASN A 83 -12.07 0.14 -16.16
CA ASN A 83 -12.64 0.58 -17.43
C ASN A 83 -11.73 1.59 -18.16
N VAL A 84 -11.99 1.79 -19.45
CA VAL A 84 -11.36 2.84 -20.26
C VAL A 84 -12.36 3.98 -20.45
N VAL A 85 -11.89 5.23 -20.34
CA VAL A 85 -12.68 6.45 -20.52
C VAL A 85 -12.13 7.31 -21.66
N GLU A 86 -12.91 8.28 -22.11
CA GLU A 86 -12.51 9.20 -23.19
C GLU A 86 -11.31 10.08 -22.77
N ASN A 87 -10.43 10.35 -23.72
CA ASN A 87 -9.29 11.24 -23.53
C ASN A 87 -9.68 12.62 -22.98
N GLY A 88 -8.89 13.13 -22.03
CA GLY A 88 -9.09 14.46 -21.45
C GLY A 88 -10.22 14.54 -20.41
N THR A 89 -10.90 13.43 -20.12
CA THR A 89 -11.92 13.38 -19.04
C THR A 89 -11.32 13.16 -17.66
N LEU A 90 -10.13 12.56 -17.58
CA LEU A 90 -9.39 12.37 -16.34
C LEU A 90 -8.78 13.70 -15.88
N LYS A 91 -8.93 14.02 -14.60
CA LYS A 91 -8.29 15.19 -13.99
C LYS A 91 -6.78 14.99 -13.98
N ALA A 92 -6.05 15.90 -14.62
CA ALA A 92 -4.59 15.77 -14.76
C ALA A 92 -3.82 15.65 -13.43
N LYS A 93 -4.32 16.24 -12.33
CA LYS A 93 -3.70 16.14 -11.00
C LYS A 93 -3.93 14.78 -10.33
N ASP A 94 -4.90 14.02 -10.79
CA ASP A 94 -5.29 12.74 -10.20
C ASP A 94 -4.61 11.58 -10.95
N VAL A 95 -4.00 11.84 -12.11
CA VAL A 95 -3.23 10.84 -12.87
C VAL A 95 -2.03 10.37 -12.06
N LYS A 96 -2.01 9.07 -11.72
CA LYS A 96 -0.95 8.41 -10.96
C LYS A 96 0.08 7.71 -11.84
N ILE A 97 -0.35 7.16 -12.97
CA ILE A 97 0.57 6.61 -13.98
C ILE A 97 0.33 7.36 -15.29
N PRO A 98 1.22 8.28 -15.68
CA PRO A 98 1.16 8.93 -16.98
C PRO A 98 1.23 7.93 -18.14
N GLY A 99 0.42 8.14 -19.18
CA GLY A 99 0.34 7.24 -20.33
C GLY A 99 1.66 7.08 -21.10
N ILE A 100 2.58 8.04 -20.97
CA ILE A 100 3.94 7.94 -21.53
C ILE A 100 4.73 6.73 -21.00
N TYR A 101 4.34 6.17 -19.85
CA TYR A 101 4.97 4.98 -19.29
C TYR A 101 4.24 3.69 -19.63
N VAL A 102 3.02 3.75 -20.17
CA VAL A 102 2.15 2.58 -20.37
C VAL A 102 2.31 2.01 -21.76
N ASP A 103 2.57 0.70 -21.88
CA ASP A 103 2.64 -0.01 -23.16
C ASP A 103 1.33 -0.74 -23.51
N ALA A 104 0.55 -1.17 -22.50
CA ALA A 104 -0.73 -1.83 -22.73
C ALA A 104 -1.71 -1.63 -21.57
N ILE A 105 -3.00 -1.57 -21.90
CA ILE A 105 -4.11 -1.56 -20.95
C ILE A 105 -4.89 -2.87 -21.05
N VAL A 106 -5.25 -3.45 -19.90
CA VAL A 106 -6.09 -4.64 -19.79
C VAL A 106 -7.33 -4.28 -18.98
N ILE A 107 -8.53 -4.43 -19.56
CA ILE A 107 -9.78 -4.25 -18.81
C ILE A 107 -10.01 -5.53 -17.99
N GLY A 108 -9.97 -5.39 -16.66
CA GLY A 108 -10.20 -6.49 -15.72
C GLY A 108 -11.66 -6.91 -15.69
N LYS A 109 -11.91 -8.22 -15.58
CA LYS A 109 -13.26 -8.71 -15.25
C LYS A 109 -13.59 -8.32 -13.79
N PRO A 110 -14.86 -8.04 -13.44
CA PRO A 110 -15.23 -7.63 -12.08
C PRO A 110 -14.69 -8.54 -10.97
N GLU A 111 -14.73 -9.86 -11.18
CA GLU A 111 -14.23 -10.86 -10.23
C GLU A 111 -12.70 -10.84 -10.03
N ASN A 112 -11.96 -10.19 -10.93
CA ASN A 112 -10.50 -10.06 -10.88
C ASN A 112 -10.04 -8.63 -10.54
N HIS A 113 -10.98 -7.76 -10.14
CA HIS A 113 -10.71 -6.34 -9.91
C HIS A 113 -11.21 -5.82 -8.54
N TRP A 114 -11.28 -6.71 -7.54
CA TRP A 114 -11.63 -6.32 -6.17
C TRP A 114 -10.63 -5.33 -5.58
N GLN A 115 -11.11 -4.31 -4.87
CA GLN A 115 -10.29 -3.28 -4.23
C GLN A 115 -9.31 -3.87 -3.20
N THR A 116 -9.75 -4.89 -2.46
CA THR A 116 -8.92 -5.66 -1.52
C THR A 116 -9.32 -7.13 -1.58
N TYR A 117 -8.60 -8.02 -0.88
CA TYR A 117 -9.06 -9.42 -0.74
C TYR A 117 -10.32 -9.56 0.13
N ALA A 118 -10.79 -8.49 0.78
CA ALA A 118 -11.99 -8.50 1.61
C ALA A 118 -13.29 -8.25 0.81
N GLY A 119 -13.21 -7.68 -0.39
CA GLY A 119 -14.40 -7.45 -1.21
C GLY A 119 -14.19 -6.52 -2.40
N GLU A 120 -15.24 -6.40 -3.20
CA GLU A 120 -15.24 -5.68 -4.49
C GLU A 120 -14.83 -4.22 -4.37
N TYR A 121 -15.51 -3.45 -3.52
CA TYR A 121 -15.25 -2.02 -3.37
C TYR A 121 -15.88 -1.48 -2.09
N ASN A 122 -15.10 -0.70 -1.35
CA ASN A 122 -15.52 0.07 -0.19
C ASN A 122 -14.99 1.52 -0.33
N PRO A 123 -15.86 2.52 -0.53
CA PRO A 123 -15.45 3.91 -0.70
C PRO A 123 -14.79 4.53 0.54
N ALA A 124 -14.93 3.90 1.71
CA ALA A 124 -14.26 4.35 2.93
C ALA A 124 -12.76 4.01 2.95
N LEU A 125 -12.32 3.07 2.10
CA LEU A 125 -10.90 2.69 1.96
C LEU A 125 -10.15 3.58 0.97
N SER A 126 -10.84 4.13 -0.03
CA SER A 126 -10.29 5.11 -0.97
C SER A 126 -10.36 6.56 -0.45
N GLY A 127 -11.02 6.78 0.70
CA GLY A 127 -11.23 8.11 1.28
C GLY A 127 -12.32 8.93 0.61
N GLU A 128 -13.12 8.33 -0.29
CA GLU A 128 -14.24 9.01 -0.96
C GLU A 128 -15.38 9.34 0.01
N VAL A 129 -15.57 8.53 1.05
CA VAL A 129 -16.54 8.77 2.12
C VAL A 129 -15.90 8.53 3.48
N ARG A 130 -16.48 9.16 4.51
CA ARG A 130 -16.22 8.80 5.90
C ARG A 130 -17.41 8.03 6.48
N VAL A 131 -17.14 6.90 7.09
CA VAL A 131 -18.14 6.09 7.82
C VAL A 131 -18.05 6.37 9.33
N PRO A 132 -19.15 6.21 10.08
CA PRO A 132 -19.12 6.34 11.53
C PRO A 132 -18.09 5.39 12.17
N ALA A 133 -17.32 5.88 13.15
CA ALA A 133 -16.28 5.07 13.79
C ALA A 133 -16.85 3.87 14.57
N ASP A 134 -18.07 4.03 15.09
CA ASP A 134 -18.84 3.00 15.78
C ASP A 134 -19.47 1.96 14.84
N SER A 135 -19.37 2.14 13.52
CA SER A 135 -19.77 1.12 12.54
C SER A 135 -18.70 0.05 12.31
N ILE A 136 -17.53 0.16 12.95
CA ILE A 136 -16.47 -0.86 12.88
C ILE A 136 -16.75 -1.91 13.94
N ASP A 137 -16.96 -3.16 13.50
CA ASP A 137 -17.26 -4.26 14.40
C ASP A 137 -16.16 -4.46 15.46
N PRO A 138 -16.52 -4.49 16.76
CA PRO A 138 -15.59 -4.81 17.83
C PRO A 138 -15.02 -6.22 17.68
N MET A 139 -13.75 -6.38 18.03
CA MET A 139 -13.18 -7.73 18.13
C MET A 139 -13.93 -8.58 19.18
N PRO A 140 -14.15 -9.89 18.94
CA PRO A 140 -14.66 -10.79 19.97
C PRO A 140 -13.71 -10.86 21.17
N LEU A 141 -14.26 -10.97 22.38
CA LEU A 141 -13.44 -11.11 23.59
C LEU A 141 -12.77 -12.48 23.63
N ASN A 142 -11.46 -12.50 23.34
CA ASN A 142 -10.59 -13.66 23.37
C ASN A 142 -9.18 -13.26 23.80
N ALA A 143 -8.25 -14.22 23.86
CA ALA A 143 -6.86 -13.96 24.26
C ALA A 143 -6.18 -12.88 23.39
N ARG A 144 -6.46 -12.83 22.08
CA ARG A 144 -5.94 -11.79 21.18
C ARG A 144 -6.44 -10.40 21.61
N LYS A 145 -7.75 -10.25 21.88
CA LYS A 145 -8.31 -8.97 22.35
C LYS A 145 -7.74 -8.54 23.70
N VAL A 146 -7.50 -9.47 24.63
CA VAL A 146 -6.87 -9.16 25.93
C VAL A 146 -5.48 -8.56 25.75
N VAL A 147 -4.64 -9.15 24.89
CA VAL A 147 -3.31 -8.62 24.56
C VAL A 147 -3.43 -7.25 23.89
N CYS A 148 -4.35 -7.09 22.93
CA CYS A 148 -4.56 -5.81 22.24
C CYS A 148 -5.03 -4.70 23.20
N ARG A 149 -5.92 -5.00 24.15
CA ARG A 149 -6.33 -4.05 25.21
C ARG A 149 -5.17 -3.62 26.08
N ARG A 150 -4.29 -4.53 26.47
CA ARG A 150 -3.09 -4.17 27.23
C ARG A 150 -2.15 -3.30 26.40
N ALA A 151 -1.91 -3.65 25.14
CA ALA A 151 -1.03 -2.89 24.26
C ALA A 151 -1.61 -1.51 23.91
N ALA A 152 -2.94 -1.38 23.78
CA ALA A 152 -3.61 -0.11 23.55
C ALA A 152 -3.36 0.92 24.68
N MET A 153 -3.09 0.46 25.91
CA MET A 153 -2.71 1.34 27.02
C MET A 153 -1.33 1.99 26.86
N GLU A 154 -0.49 1.49 25.94
CA GLU A 154 0.81 2.08 25.63
C GLU A 154 0.73 3.15 24.52
N LEU A 155 -0.45 3.38 23.94
CA LEU A 155 -0.62 4.36 22.87
C LEU A 155 -0.53 5.80 23.41
N ASP A 156 0.34 6.60 22.80
CA ASP A 156 0.43 8.04 23.04
C ASP A 156 -0.27 8.79 21.90
N PRO A 157 -1.34 9.57 22.16
CA PRO A 157 -2.04 10.35 21.13
C PRO A 157 -1.19 11.44 20.47
N ARG A 158 0.01 11.73 21.00
CA ARG A 158 0.97 12.65 20.39
C ARG A 158 1.91 11.94 19.41
N ALA A 159 2.01 10.61 19.47
CA ALA A 159 2.88 9.83 18.61
C ALA A 159 2.27 9.58 17.23
N VAL A 160 3.14 9.26 16.27
CA VAL A 160 2.75 8.65 14.99
C VAL A 160 2.92 7.14 15.15
N ILE A 161 1.85 6.39 14.94
CA ILE A 161 1.75 4.98 15.34
C ILE A 161 1.64 4.11 14.09
N ASN A 162 2.62 3.24 13.86
CA ASN A 162 2.51 2.17 12.87
C ASN A 162 2.28 0.82 13.59
N LEU A 163 1.33 0.04 13.09
CA LEU A 163 0.95 -1.25 13.67
C LEU A 163 1.18 -2.35 12.64
N GLY A 164 2.13 -3.25 12.93
CA GLY A 164 2.43 -4.37 12.05
C GLY A 164 1.30 -5.40 11.93
N ILE A 165 1.38 -6.22 10.88
CA ILE A 165 0.51 -7.36 10.62
C ILE A 165 0.50 -8.36 11.80
N GLY A 166 -0.65 -9.00 12.04
CA GLY A 166 -0.85 -10.01 13.09
C GLY A 166 -1.44 -9.47 14.39
N MET A 167 -0.77 -9.72 15.52
CA MET A 167 -1.27 -9.29 16.84
C MET A 167 -1.52 -7.76 16.93
N PRO A 168 -0.64 -6.88 16.42
CA PRO A 168 -0.81 -5.44 16.55
C PRO A 168 -2.00 -4.86 15.77
N GLU A 169 -2.48 -5.51 14.71
CA GLU A 169 -3.67 -5.07 13.96
C GLU A 169 -4.89 -4.83 14.87
N GLY A 170 -5.06 -5.69 15.87
CA GLY A 170 -6.20 -5.60 16.79
C GLY A 170 -6.12 -4.41 17.75
N ILE A 171 -4.95 -3.79 17.89
CA ILE A 171 -4.76 -2.61 18.75
C ILE A 171 -5.54 -1.43 18.18
N ALA A 172 -5.58 -1.25 16.86
CA ALA A 172 -6.35 -0.19 16.21
C ALA A 172 -7.85 -0.32 16.47
N ASN A 173 -8.40 -1.53 16.28
CA ASN A 173 -9.81 -1.81 16.51
C ASN A 173 -10.18 -1.61 17.99
N VAL A 174 -9.35 -2.09 18.92
CA VAL A 174 -9.55 -1.87 20.35
C VAL A 174 -9.47 -0.39 20.71
N ALA A 175 -8.49 0.36 20.20
CA ALA A 175 -8.38 1.78 20.48
C ALA A 175 -9.60 2.57 19.98
N ASN A 176 -10.16 2.18 18.83
CA ASN A 176 -11.41 2.72 18.30
C ASN A 176 -12.62 2.34 19.18
N GLU A 177 -12.73 1.07 19.59
CA GLU A 177 -13.80 0.58 20.49
C GLU A 177 -13.81 1.31 21.83
N GLU A 178 -12.64 1.55 22.42
CA GLU A 178 -12.49 2.26 23.70
C GLU A 178 -12.59 3.79 23.53
N GLY A 179 -12.79 4.27 22.29
CA GLY A 179 -13.02 5.68 21.97
C GLY A 179 -11.82 6.59 22.21
N LEU A 180 -10.59 6.10 22.03
CA LEU A 180 -9.37 6.88 22.23
C LEU A 180 -9.23 7.95 21.12
N PRO A 181 -9.43 9.24 21.42
CA PRO A 181 -9.44 10.28 20.40
C PRO A 181 -8.03 10.69 19.98
N GLY A 182 -7.88 11.12 18.73
CA GLY A 182 -6.67 11.83 18.27
C GLY A 182 -5.46 10.96 17.95
N LEU A 183 -5.63 9.63 17.85
CA LEU A 183 -4.55 8.73 17.43
C LEU A 183 -4.21 8.92 15.95
N LYS A 184 -2.92 9.07 15.65
CA LYS A 184 -2.40 9.22 14.29
C LYS A 184 -1.76 7.91 13.85
N MET A 185 -2.59 7.03 13.29
CA MET A 185 -2.14 5.73 12.81
C MET A 185 -1.64 5.83 11.36
N THR A 186 -0.63 5.05 11.02
CA THR A 186 -0.10 4.94 9.66
C THR A 186 -0.01 3.49 9.24
N VAL A 187 -0.14 3.28 7.93
CA VAL A 187 0.12 2.01 7.26
C VAL A 187 1.20 2.26 6.21
N GLU A 188 2.15 1.35 6.13
CA GLU A 188 3.34 1.43 5.26
C GLU A 188 2.98 1.55 3.77
N ALA A 189 1.80 1.07 3.38
CA ALA A 189 1.24 1.23 2.03
C ALA A 189 0.84 2.69 1.69
N GLY A 190 0.91 3.62 2.65
CA GLY A 190 0.72 5.06 2.46
C GLY A 190 -0.50 5.67 3.15
N GLY A 191 -1.35 4.85 3.78
CA GLY A 191 -2.51 5.35 4.54
C GLY A 191 -2.09 6.09 5.81
N ILE A 192 -2.62 7.30 6.02
CA ILE A 192 -2.37 8.14 7.19
C ILE A 192 -3.70 8.55 7.81
N GLY A 193 -3.82 8.35 9.13
CA GLY A 193 -5.03 8.59 9.89
C GLY A 193 -6.09 7.50 9.68
N GLY A 194 -7.26 7.71 10.27
CA GLY A 194 -8.33 6.72 10.24
C GLY A 194 -8.02 5.47 11.07
N VAL A 195 -8.68 4.36 10.73
CA VAL A 195 -8.53 3.07 11.42
C VAL A 195 -7.95 2.05 10.44
N PRO A 196 -6.71 1.57 10.66
CA PRO A 196 -6.12 0.51 9.87
C PRO A 196 -6.98 -0.75 9.84
N MET A 197 -7.11 -1.33 8.65
CA MET A 197 -7.85 -2.57 8.45
C MET A 197 -7.02 -3.78 8.86
N SER A 198 -7.71 -4.87 9.23
CA SER A 198 -7.11 -6.15 9.62
C SER A 198 -7.37 -7.24 8.57
N GLY A 199 -6.65 -8.35 8.66
CA GLY A 199 -6.91 -9.53 7.83
C GLY A 199 -6.76 -9.28 6.32
N THR A 200 -7.76 -9.64 5.52
CA THR A 200 -7.70 -9.57 4.04
C THR A 200 -7.78 -8.14 3.47
N ALA A 201 -8.11 -7.15 4.31
CA ALA A 201 -8.03 -5.74 3.95
C ALA A 201 -6.79 -5.05 4.55
N PHE A 202 -5.89 -5.77 5.21
CA PHE A 202 -4.64 -5.20 5.74
C PHE A 202 -3.87 -4.46 4.65
N GLY A 203 -3.18 -3.38 5.03
CA GLY A 203 -2.56 -2.45 4.09
C GLY A 203 -3.46 -1.26 3.71
N SER A 204 -4.76 -1.31 4.03
CA SER A 204 -5.69 -0.20 3.85
C SER A 204 -6.13 0.42 5.18
N CYS A 205 -6.73 1.61 5.12
CA CYS A 205 -7.31 2.29 6.28
C CYS A 205 -8.75 2.70 5.95
N THR A 206 -9.65 2.56 6.91
CA THR A 206 -10.96 3.21 6.83
C THR A 206 -10.85 4.65 7.32
N ASN A 207 -11.51 5.58 6.63
CA ASN A 207 -11.51 7.01 6.96
C ASN A 207 -10.11 7.67 6.98
N PRO A 208 -9.22 7.38 6.00
CA PRO A 208 -7.89 7.99 5.97
C PRO A 208 -8.01 9.51 5.88
N GLU A 209 -7.07 10.21 6.50
CA GLU A 209 -6.89 11.66 6.35
C GLU A 209 -6.08 11.97 5.09
N ALA A 210 -5.13 11.09 4.77
CA ALA A 210 -4.37 11.12 3.54
C ALA A 210 -4.01 9.70 3.08
N ILE A 211 -3.87 9.54 1.77
CA ILE A 211 -3.26 8.37 1.12
C ILE A 211 -2.14 8.92 0.25
N ILE A 212 -0.91 8.58 0.60
CA ILE A 212 0.27 8.94 -0.18
C ILE A 212 0.84 7.71 -0.87
N ASP A 213 1.72 7.92 -1.85
CA ASP A 213 2.42 6.79 -2.48
C ASP A 213 3.42 6.21 -1.47
N GLN A 214 3.59 4.89 -1.48
CA GLN A 214 4.44 4.16 -0.53
C GLN A 214 5.94 4.53 -0.55
N PRO A 215 6.58 4.94 -1.67
CA PRO A 215 8.02 5.16 -1.71
C PRO A 215 8.43 6.60 -1.38
N TYR A 216 7.51 7.49 -0.98
CA TYR A 216 7.83 8.88 -0.59
C TYR A 216 8.67 8.99 0.68
#